data_AF-A0A6J7ZSQ2-F1
#
_entry.id   AF-A0A6J7ZSQ2-F1
#
_cell.length_a   1.000
_cell.length_b   1.000
_cell.length_c   1.000
_cell.angle_alpha   90.00
_cell.angle_beta   90.00
_cell.angle_gamma   90.00
#
_symmetry.space_group_name_H-M   'P 1'
#
loop_
_entity.id
_entity.type
_entity.pdbx_description
1 polymer ?
#
loop_
_entity_poly.entity_id
_entity_poly.type
_entity_poly.pdbx_seq_one_letter_code
_entity_poly.pdbx_strand_id
1 'polypeptide(L)' 'MALILGTETADNLVGLIGNDEIYGLAGNDTLQGLEGDDTMNGNL' A
#
# COMPACT_ATOMS: atom_id res chain seq x y z
N MET A 1 0.35 7.11 -10.40
CA MET A 1 1.54 6.27 -10.14
C MET A 1 2.37 6.89 -9.06
N ALA A 2 1.92 6.64 -7.84
CA ALA A 2 2.71 6.73 -6.62
C ALA A 2 3.26 5.34 -6.26
N LEU A 3 4.43 5.33 -5.62
CA LEU A 3 4.99 4.17 -4.95
C LEU A 3 4.93 4.45 -3.45
N ILE A 4 4.28 3.57 -2.70
CA ILE A 4 4.11 3.68 -1.25
C ILE A 4 4.70 2.43 -0.61
N LEU A 5 5.65 2.64 0.31
CA LEU A 5 6.34 1.58 1.04
C LEU A 5 6.06 1.73 2.52
N GLY A 6 5.60 0.65 3.15
CA GLY A 6 5.48 0.52 4.59
C GLY A 6 6.83 0.24 5.25
N THR A 7 6.75 -0.35 6.43
CA THR A 7 7.87 -0.57 7.36
C THR A 7 7.88 -2.03 7.82
N GLU A 8 8.78 -2.37 8.73
CA GLU A 8 8.79 -3.70 9.35
C GLU A 8 7.78 -3.82 10.52
N THR A 9 6.81 -2.89 10.60
CA THR A 9 5.78 -2.83 11.65
C THR A 9 4.41 -2.53 11.03
N ALA A 10 3.35 -2.67 11.82
CA ALA A 10 1.99 -2.42 11.34
C ALA A 10 1.78 -0.98 10.84
N ASP A 11 1.40 -0.85 9.57
CA ASP A 11 1.17 0.42 8.88
C ASP A 11 -0.28 0.63 8.42
N ASN A 12 -0.64 1.91 8.23
CA ASN A 12 -1.86 2.32 7.52
C ASN A 12 -1.43 3.10 6.28
N LEU A 13 -1.49 2.44 5.12
CA LEU A 13 -1.04 2.99 3.85
C LEU A 13 -2.24 3.31 2.96
N VAL A 14 -2.30 4.56 2.47
CA VAL A 14 -3.37 5.04 1.60
C VAL A 14 -2.76 5.60 0.31
N GLY A 15 -3.20 5.05 -0.82
CA GLY A 15 -2.94 5.49 -2.17
C GLY A 15 -3.54 6.86 -2.48
N LEU A 16 -3.35 7.28 -3.72
CA LEU A 16 -3.81 8.53 -4.30
C LEU A 16 -4.82 8.23 -5.41
N ILE A 17 -5.26 9.28 -6.10
CA ILE A 17 -6.04 9.10 -7.33
C ILE A 17 -5.10 8.68 -8.46
N GLY A 18 -5.48 7.62 -9.17
CA GLY A 18 -4.75 6.98 -10.25
C GLY A 18 -4.04 5.69 -9.80
N ASN A 19 -3.48 4.97 -10.77
CA ASN A 19 -2.85 3.68 -10.51
C ASN A 19 -1.63 3.79 -9.61
N ASP A 20 -1.60 3.07 -8.49
CA ASP A 20 -0.52 3.08 -7.51
C ASP A 20 0.09 1.70 -7.23
N GLU A 21 1.30 1.70 -6.68
CA GLU A 21 1.94 0.52 -6.10
C GLU A 21 2.12 0.71 -4.59
N ILE A 22 1.52 -0.18 -3.80
CA ILE A 22 1.55 -0.11 -2.33
C ILE A 22 2.09 -1.42 -1.77
N TYR A 23 3.19 -1.35 -1.00
CA TYR A 23 3.82 -2.51 -0.36
C TYR A 23 3.86 -2.33 1.16
N GLY A 24 3.17 -3.20 1.90
CA GLY A 24 3.08 -3.18 3.37
C GLY A 24 4.39 -3.56 4.08
N LEU A 25 5.14 -4.50 3.49
CA LEU A 25 6.33 -5.13 4.08
C LEU A 25 6.00 -6.07 5.25
N ALA A 26 6.54 -5.88 6.46
CA ALA A 26 6.31 -6.81 7.56
C ALA A 26 5.38 -6.18 8.61
N GLY A 27 4.51 -6.98 9.21
CA GLY A 27 3.53 -6.48 10.17
C GLY A 27 2.09 -6.67 9.66
N ASN A 28 1.13 -6.27 10.49
CA ASN A 28 -0.29 -6.36 10.14
C ASN A 28 -0.75 -5.02 9.56
N ASP A 29 -0.71 -4.90 8.24
CA ASP A 29 -0.97 -3.63 7.56
C ASP A 29 -2.42 -3.47 7.11
N THR A 30 -2.84 -2.20 7.00
CA THR A 30 -4.06 -1.81 6.29
C THR A 30 -3.68 -1.02 5.04
N LEU A 31 -4.04 -1.54 3.87
CA LEU A 31 -3.75 -0.93 2.57
C LEU A 31 -5.04 -0.46 1.89
N GLN A 32 -5.04 0.75 1.34
CA GLN A 32 -6.18 1.31 0.59
C GLN A 32 -5.69 2.03 -0.68
N GLY A 33 -6.07 1.57 -1.87
CA GLY A 33 -5.62 2.13 -3.16
C GLY A 33 -6.32 3.40 -3.65
N LEU A 34 -7.58 3.63 -3.27
CA LEU A 34 -8.48 4.66 -3.84
C LEU A 34 -8.88 4.37 -5.30
N GLU A 35 -9.02 5.39 -6.16
CA GLU A 35 -9.48 5.24 -7.55
C GLU A 35 -8.29 4.92 -8.47
N GLY A 36 -8.36 3.84 -9.23
CA GLY A 36 -7.31 3.47 -10.17
C GLY A 36 -7.16 1.95 -10.25
N ASP A 37 -6.28 1.50 -11.14
CA ASP A 37 -5.84 0.11 -11.17
C ASP A 37 -4.58 -0.01 -10.29
N ASP A 38 -4.78 -0.36 -9.02
CA ASP A 38 -3.71 -0.42 -8.02
C ASP A 38 -3.10 -1.81 -7.88
N THR A 39 -1.79 -1.86 -7.61
CA THR A 39 -1.10 -3.06 -7.17
C THR A 39 -0.79 -2.94 -5.68
N MET A 40 -1.43 -3.78 -4.86
CA MET A 40 -1.23 -3.79 -3.42
C MET A 40 -0.66 -5.13 -2.97
N ASN A 41 0.44 -5.11 -2.23
CA ASN A 41 1.04 -6.28 -1.60
C ASN A 41 1.17 -6.07 -0.10
N GLY A 42 0.38 -6.81 0.68
CA GLY A 42 0.43 -6.79 2.14
C GLY A 42 1.64 -7.51 2.74
N ASN A 43 2.25 -8.48 2.03
CA ASN A 43 3.22 -9.42 2.58
C ASN A 43 2.71 -10.09 3.89
N LEU A 44 3.51 -10.96 4.53
CA LEU A 44 3.16 -11.76 5.72
C LEU A 44 4.08 -11.41 6.89
#